data_AF-A0A3D1B4L1-F1
#
_entry.id   AF-A0A3D1B4L1-F1
#
_cell.length_a   1.000
_cell.length_b   1.000
_cell.length_c   1.000
_cell.angle_alpha   90.00
_cell.angle_beta   90.00
_cell.angle_gamma   90.00
#
_symmetry.space_group_name_H-M   'P 1'
#
loop_
_entity.id
_entity.type
_entity.pdbx_description
1 polymer ?
#
loop_
_entity_poly.entity_id
_entity_poly.type
_entity_poly.pdbx_seq_one_letter_code
_entity_poly.pdbx_strand_id
1 'polypeptide(L)'
;MKNMFNLETGPREPEEEIPQQTENKDGLIRESLGKRVQGVMNESRLPNEEYESTVGVYGGKMNFDQEGRMVWDRRGIISKVDKAGDAILRTYDEHLVKEPGKLLRKHPRIAAKKFFAPGTKRYRGSNEEVAENIERLGLSEYYGPHENGIEIKKPEVYKQGLALQDIYRSDLIESDKLKETDRFQALVEASKYIRGVHDEHGGIGEILVSDIIFQEDKDGKLEKPVLNLPDIVFNKEKITSEKDKKTTDILDFLSSVLVEEYRRSQKLEDVDRALDTVVENYGDKDIISLVESFVKRGRLTLQGDTEFLHLPNTLTKKARGIFSQHNKARLGSKKDFEGTMKKKIIDACERFLSKE
;
A
#
# COMPACT_ATOMS: atom_id res chain seq x y z
N MET A 1 -27.25 -37.49 -67.01
CA MET A 1 -27.41 -36.69 -68.24
C MET A 1 -28.56 -35.71 -68.06
N LYS A 2 -28.27 -34.43 -67.83
CA LYS A 2 -28.75 -33.27 -68.62
C LYS A 2 -28.29 -31.98 -67.94
N ASN A 3 -27.64 -31.18 -68.77
CA ASN A 3 -27.02 -29.90 -68.49
C ASN A 3 -28.03 -28.76 -68.27
N MET A 4 -27.59 -27.82 -67.43
CA MET A 4 -27.51 -26.37 -67.65
C MET A 4 -28.65 -25.64 -68.41
N PHE A 5 -29.21 -24.58 -67.82
CA PHE A 5 -28.65 -23.22 -67.94
C PHE A 5 -29.56 -22.15 -67.26
N ASN A 6 -28.89 -21.21 -66.58
CA ASN A 6 -29.13 -19.74 -66.53
C ASN A 6 -30.44 -19.15 -65.96
N LEU A 7 -30.33 -18.27 -64.93
CA LEU A 7 -30.22 -16.80 -65.10
C LEU A 7 -30.20 -16.05 -63.74
N GLU A 8 -29.20 -15.18 -63.61
CA GLU A 8 -29.19 -13.83 -62.99
C GLU A 8 -30.02 -13.52 -61.72
N THR A 9 -29.32 -13.16 -60.64
CA THR A 9 -29.77 -12.12 -59.68
C THR A 9 -28.58 -11.30 -59.19
N GLY A 10 -28.75 -9.97 -59.20
CA GLY A 10 -27.73 -8.94 -58.94
C GLY A 10 -27.15 -8.86 -57.52
N PRO A 11 -26.40 -7.78 -57.20
CA PRO A 11 -25.60 -7.70 -55.99
C PRO A 11 -26.48 -7.67 -54.74
N ARG A 12 -26.25 -8.61 -53.81
CA ARG A 12 -26.78 -8.55 -52.45
C ARG A 12 -26.01 -7.50 -51.67
N GLU A 13 -26.73 -6.55 -51.08
CA GLU A 13 -26.21 -5.63 -50.07
C GLU A 13 -25.59 -6.43 -48.91
N PRO A 14 -24.51 -5.93 -48.27
CA PRO A 14 -23.91 -6.61 -47.14
C PRO A 14 -24.87 -6.61 -45.96
N GLU A 15 -25.17 -7.81 -45.44
CA GLU A 15 -25.87 -7.99 -44.17
C GLU A 15 -25.15 -7.19 -43.08
N GLU A 16 -25.87 -6.33 -42.37
CA GLU A 16 -25.38 -5.68 -41.16
C GLU A 16 -24.97 -6.74 -40.14
N GLU A 17 -23.67 -6.89 -39.91
CA GLU A 17 -23.16 -7.63 -38.76
C GLU A 17 -23.62 -6.91 -37.48
N ILE A 18 -24.67 -7.43 -36.86
CA ILE A 18 -25.03 -7.10 -35.48
C ILE A 18 -23.79 -7.40 -34.63
N PRO A 19 -23.19 -6.41 -33.94
CA PRO A 19 -22.02 -6.68 -33.12
C PRO A 19 -22.42 -7.66 -32.02
N GLN A 20 -21.87 -8.88 -32.07
CA GLN A 20 -21.90 -9.77 -30.91
C GLN A 20 -21.26 -9.00 -29.76
N GLN A 21 -22.08 -8.59 -28.80
CA GLN A 21 -21.60 -8.12 -27.50
C GLN A 21 -20.78 -9.24 -26.90
N THR A 22 -19.46 -9.12 -27.04
CA THR A 22 -18.51 -9.90 -26.26
C THR A 22 -18.68 -9.43 -24.83
N GLU A 23 -19.52 -10.16 -24.08
CA GLU A 23 -19.64 -9.99 -22.64
C GLU A 23 -18.22 -9.92 -22.05
N ASN A 24 -17.94 -8.80 -21.41
CA ASN A 24 -16.64 -8.43 -20.89
C ASN A 24 -16.35 -9.31 -19.65
N LYS A 25 -15.96 -10.57 -19.88
CA LYS A 25 -15.65 -11.57 -18.84
C LYS A 25 -14.59 -11.07 -17.86
N ASP A 26 -13.67 -10.23 -18.33
CA ASP A 26 -12.67 -9.56 -17.49
C ASP A 26 -13.30 -8.56 -16.51
N GLY A 27 -14.36 -7.86 -16.90
CA GLY A 27 -15.10 -6.93 -16.04
C GLY A 27 -15.84 -7.64 -14.90
N LEU A 28 -16.48 -8.76 -15.21
CA LEU A 28 -17.22 -9.59 -14.23
C LEU A 28 -16.30 -10.25 -13.20
N ILE A 29 -15.13 -10.75 -13.64
CA ILE A 29 -14.13 -11.31 -12.73
C ILE A 29 -13.58 -10.23 -11.79
N ARG A 30 -13.27 -9.03 -12.32
CA ARG A 30 -12.78 -7.88 -11.55
C ARG A 30 -13.78 -7.38 -10.51
N GLU A 31 -15.06 -7.32 -10.87
CA GLU A 31 -16.11 -6.89 -9.94
C GLU A 31 -16.34 -7.92 -8.82
N SER A 32 -16.25 -9.22 -9.13
CA SER A 32 -16.36 -10.29 -8.12
C SER A 32 -15.19 -10.31 -7.15
N LEU A 33 -13.96 -10.04 -7.62
CA LEU A 33 -12.77 -9.93 -6.77
C LEU A 33 -12.87 -8.71 -5.86
N GLY A 34 -13.26 -7.56 -6.41
CA GLY A 34 -13.44 -6.31 -5.64
C GLY A 34 -14.48 -6.44 -4.53
N LYS A 35 -15.63 -7.08 -4.81
CA LYS A 35 -16.67 -7.35 -3.80
C LYS A 35 -16.21 -8.32 -2.71
N ARG A 36 -15.42 -9.35 -3.07
CA ARG A 36 -14.83 -10.28 -2.09
C ARG A 36 -13.80 -9.59 -1.20
N VAL A 37 -12.92 -8.77 -1.75
CA VAL A 37 -11.94 -8.00 -0.98
C VAL A 37 -12.64 -7.01 -0.04
N GLN A 38 -13.66 -6.28 -0.51
CA GLN A 38 -14.44 -5.37 0.34
C GLN A 38 -15.19 -6.10 1.47
N GLY A 39 -15.82 -7.24 1.19
CA GLY A 39 -16.51 -8.04 2.21
C GLY A 39 -15.58 -8.49 3.34
N VAL A 40 -14.32 -8.78 3.03
CA VAL A 40 -13.32 -9.24 3.99
C VAL A 40 -12.67 -8.08 4.73
N MET A 41 -12.42 -6.97 4.04
CA MET A 41 -12.00 -5.72 4.70
C MET A 41 -13.01 -5.30 5.77
N ASN A 42 -14.31 -5.51 5.55
CA ASN A 42 -15.35 -5.24 6.55
C ASN A 42 -15.30 -6.20 7.76
N GLU A 43 -14.88 -7.45 7.57
CA GLU A 43 -14.75 -8.44 8.67
C GLU A 43 -13.47 -8.27 9.49
N SER A 44 -12.46 -7.57 8.97
CA SER A 44 -11.14 -7.40 9.60
C SER A 44 -10.91 -5.97 10.12
N ARG A 45 -11.96 -5.16 10.27
CA ARG A 45 -11.86 -3.79 10.80
C ARG A 45 -11.37 -3.77 12.24
N LEU A 46 -10.70 -2.69 12.65
CA LEU A 46 -10.35 -2.49 14.05
C LEU A 46 -11.63 -2.49 14.90
N PRO A 47 -11.69 -3.26 16.00
CA PRO A 47 -12.87 -3.36 16.86
C PRO A 47 -12.98 -2.15 17.81
N ASN A 48 -13.01 -0.94 17.24
CA ASN A 48 -13.14 0.30 18.00
C ASN A 48 -14.54 0.36 18.65
N GLU A 49 -14.59 0.77 19.92
CA GLU A 49 -15.81 0.78 20.74
C GLU A 49 -16.64 2.06 20.56
N GLU A 50 -16.04 3.14 20.06
CA GLU A 50 -16.68 4.45 19.91
C GLU A 50 -17.22 4.69 18.49
N TYR A 51 -16.64 4.04 17.46
CA TYR A 51 -17.06 4.21 16.07
C TYR A 51 -16.72 3.00 15.19
N GLU A 52 -17.41 2.88 14.05
CA GLU A 52 -17.08 1.86 13.04
C GLU A 52 -15.81 2.24 12.27
N SER A 53 -14.67 1.69 12.69
CA SER A 53 -13.38 1.92 12.02
C SER A 53 -13.41 1.50 10.56
N THR A 54 -12.69 2.25 9.72
CA THR A 54 -12.46 1.91 8.32
C THR A 54 -11.10 1.22 8.11
N VAL A 55 -10.28 1.14 9.15
CA VAL A 55 -8.99 0.47 9.13
C VAL A 55 -9.20 -1.02 9.25
N GLY A 56 -8.76 -1.76 8.25
CA GLY A 56 -8.70 -3.22 8.29
C GLY A 56 -7.28 -3.70 8.56
N VAL A 57 -7.13 -4.80 9.30
CA VAL A 57 -5.85 -5.49 9.41
C VAL A 57 -5.74 -6.51 8.29
N TYR A 58 -4.96 -6.17 7.26
CA TYR A 58 -4.81 -6.99 6.05
C TYR A 58 -4.08 -8.31 6.36
N GLY A 59 -4.31 -9.38 5.59
CA GLY A 59 -3.61 -10.66 5.77
C GLY A 59 -4.04 -11.50 6.98
N GLY A 60 -5.14 -11.15 7.66
CA GLY A 60 -5.75 -11.92 8.75
C GLY A 60 -7.06 -11.30 9.24
N LYS A 61 -7.61 -11.82 10.32
CA LYS A 61 -8.83 -11.32 10.97
C LYS A 61 -8.60 -11.13 12.46
N MET A 62 -9.10 -10.04 13.01
CA MET A 62 -9.14 -9.85 14.46
C MET A 62 -10.22 -10.76 15.05
N ASN A 63 -9.82 -11.69 15.90
CA ASN A 63 -10.69 -12.64 16.59
C ASN A 63 -10.37 -12.66 18.09
N PHE A 64 -11.26 -13.26 18.88
CA PHE A 64 -10.98 -13.63 20.26
C PHE A 64 -10.86 -15.15 20.35
N ASP A 65 -9.86 -15.65 21.06
CA ASP A 65 -9.71 -17.08 21.32
C ASP A 65 -10.62 -17.57 22.46
N GLN A 66 -10.53 -18.85 22.82
CA GLN A 66 -11.35 -19.46 23.87
C GLN A 66 -11.05 -18.89 25.28
N GLU A 67 -9.88 -18.27 25.45
CA GLU A 67 -9.43 -17.64 26.70
C GLU A 67 -9.74 -16.14 26.73
N GLY A 68 -10.38 -15.61 25.67
CA GLY A 68 -10.74 -14.20 25.55
C GLY A 68 -9.58 -13.29 25.13
N ARG A 69 -8.45 -13.85 24.69
CA ARG A 69 -7.32 -13.06 24.13
C ARG A 69 -7.66 -12.59 22.73
N MET A 70 -7.35 -11.33 22.44
CA MET A 70 -7.46 -10.79 21.09
C MET A 70 -6.28 -11.30 20.25
N VAL A 71 -6.59 -11.87 19.08
CA VAL A 71 -5.62 -12.49 18.18
C VAL A 71 -5.87 -12.01 16.76
N TRP A 72 -4.80 -11.60 16.09
CA TRP A 72 -4.79 -11.48 14.64
C TRP A 72 -4.61 -12.87 14.03
N ASP A 73 -5.72 -13.51 13.68
CA ASP A 73 -5.79 -14.87 13.15
C ASP A 73 -5.50 -14.89 11.65
N ARG A 74 -4.53 -15.72 11.25
CA ARG A 74 -4.01 -15.79 9.87
C ARG A 74 -4.35 -17.09 9.15
N ARG A 75 -5.19 -17.96 9.73
CA ARG A 75 -5.49 -19.29 9.17
C ARG A 75 -6.40 -19.25 7.93
N GLY A 76 -7.03 -18.10 7.66
CA GLY A 76 -7.98 -17.93 6.56
C GLY A 76 -7.37 -18.10 5.16
N ILE A 77 -8.18 -18.59 4.21
CA ILE A 77 -7.79 -18.77 2.79
C ILE A 77 -7.35 -17.44 2.16
N ILE A 78 -7.93 -16.33 2.60
CA ILE A 78 -7.70 -15.01 2.02
C ILE A 78 -6.33 -14.46 2.43
N SER A 79 -5.91 -14.71 3.67
CA SER A 79 -4.53 -14.43 4.12
C SER A 79 -3.48 -15.10 3.21
N LYS A 80 -3.75 -16.31 2.71
CA LYS A 80 -2.87 -17.01 1.77
C LYS A 80 -2.86 -16.37 0.38
N VAL A 81 -4.01 -15.91 -0.11
CA VAL A 81 -4.13 -15.19 -1.39
C VAL A 81 -3.42 -13.84 -1.32
N ASP A 82 -3.61 -13.11 -0.23
CA ASP A 82 -2.97 -11.81 0.03
C ASP A 82 -1.46 -11.94 0.13
N LYS A 83 -0.96 -12.95 0.85
CA LYS A 83 0.49 -13.23 0.92
C LYS A 83 1.10 -13.51 -0.45
N ALA A 84 0.39 -14.24 -1.31
CA ALA A 84 0.82 -14.50 -2.68
C ALA A 84 0.75 -13.23 -3.56
N GLY A 85 -0.32 -12.44 -3.45
CA GLY A 85 -0.47 -11.16 -4.15
C GLY A 85 0.64 -10.17 -3.78
N ASP A 86 0.87 -9.98 -2.47
CA ASP A 86 1.94 -9.15 -1.91
C ASP A 86 3.33 -9.58 -2.39
N ALA A 87 3.59 -10.89 -2.41
CA ALA A 87 4.87 -11.43 -2.88
C ALA A 87 5.10 -11.12 -4.37
N ILE A 88 4.06 -11.19 -5.19
CA ILE A 88 4.17 -10.84 -6.62
C ILE A 88 4.40 -9.33 -6.74
N LEU A 89 3.60 -8.48 -6.09
CA LEU A 89 3.71 -7.01 -6.14
C LEU A 89 5.11 -6.51 -5.79
N ARG A 90 5.60 -6.94 -4.62
CA ARG A 90 6.87 -6.47 -4.07
C ARG A 90 8.07 -6.97 -4.88
N THR A 91 7.92 -8.06 -5.65
CA THR A 91 8.98 -8.58 -6.54
C THR A 91 9.21 -7.61 -7.70
N TYR A 92 8.16 -6.94 -8.18
CA TYR A 92 8.23 -6.09 -9.36
C TYR A 92 8.34 -4.58 -9.04
N ASP A 93 7.85 -4.12 -7.89
CA ASP A 93 8.02 -2.74 -7.41
C ASP A 93 9.49 -2.33 -7.20
N GLU A 94 10.34 -3.32 -6.93
CA GLU A 94 11.75 -3.13 -6.57
C GLU A 94 12.72 -3.26 -7.76
N HIS A 95 12.21 -3.61 -8.94
CA HIS A 95 13.02 -3.98 -10.09
C HIS A 95 12.81 -3.10 -11.32
N LEU A 96 12.33 -1.86 -11.16
CA LEU A 96 12.23 -0.96 -12.29
C LEU A 96 13.62 -0.70 -12.91
N VAL A 97 13.79 -1.16 -14.14
CA VAL A 97 14.91 -0.80 -15.00
C VAL A 97 14.32 -0.04 -16.17
N LYS A 98 14.56 1.27 -16.24
CA LYS A 98 14.04 2.13 -17.31
C LYS A 98 14.51 1.66 -18.70
N GLU A 99 15.71 1.09 -18.78
CA GLU A 99 16.33 0.61 -20.03
C GLU A 99 16.93 -0.79 -19.85
N PRO A 100 16.09 -1.85 -19.80
CA PRO A 100 16.54 -3.21 -19.49
C PRO A 100 17.57 -3.72 -20.51
N GLY A 101 17.43 -3.33 -21.78
CA GLY A 101 18.40 -3.67 -22.83
C GLY A 101 19.79 -3.05 -22.63
N LYS A 102 19.89 -1.83 -22.10
CA LYS A 102 21.20 -1.22 -21.79
C LYS A 102 21.85 -1.86 -20.56
N LEU A 103 21.06 -2.18 -19.54
CA LEU A 103 21.55 -2.90 -18.35
C LEU A 103 22.04 -4.31 -18.72
N LEU A 104 21.29 -5.04 -19.55
CA LEU A 104 21.68 -6.36 -20.03
C LEU A 104 22.97 -6.30 -20.87
N ARG A 105 23.11 -5.28 -21.73
CA ARG A 105 24.28 -5.10 -22.59
C ARG A 105 25.55 -4.66 -21.85
N LYS A 106 25.42 -3.77 -20.86
CA LYS A 106 26.57 -3.23 -20.10
C LYS A 106 26.93 -4.07 -18.87
N HIS A 107 25.93 -4.67 -18.23
CA HIS A 107 26.08 -5.40 -16.97
C HIS A 107 25.25 -6.69 -16.95
N PRO A 108 25.54 -7.67 -17.83
CA PRO A 108 24.73 -8.87 -18.01
C PRO A 108 24.58 -9.71 -16.74
N ARG A 109 25.61 -9.79 -15.89
CA ARG A 109 25.55 -10.50 -14.59
C ARG A 109 24.61 -9.82 -13.59
N ILE A 110 24.59 -8.49 -13.56
CA ILE A 110 23.70 -7.70 -12.68
C ILE A 110 22.26 -7.79 -13.20
N ALA A 111 22.06 -7.68 -14.51
CA ALA A 111 20.77 -7.91 -15.14
C ALA A 111 20.25 -9.31 -14.83
N ALA A 112 21.09 -10.34 -14.98
CA ALA A 112 20.69 -11.71 -14.67
C ALA A 112 20.31 -11.88 -13.18
N LYS A 113 21.09 -11.33 -12.26
CA LYS A 113 20.76 -11.33 -10.82
C LYS A 113 19.50 -10.53 -10.50
N LYS A 114 19.18 -9.48 -11.25
CA LYS A 114 18.02 -8.60 -11.00
C LYS A 114 16.72 -9.11 -11.64
N PHE A 115 16.80 -9.84 -12.75
CA PHE A 115 15.62 -10.39 -13.45
C PHE A 115 15.37 -11.87 -13.14
N PHE A 116 16.39 -12.61 -12.71
CA PHE A 116 16.29 -14.06 -12.42
C PHE A 116 16.52 -14.44 -10.96
N ALA A 117 16.82 -13.52 -10.03
CA ALA A 117 16.80 -13.86 -8.60
C ALA A 117 15.35 -13.82 -8.11
N PRO A 118 14.71 -14.97 -7.81
CA PRO A 118 13.39 -14.97 -7.21
C PRO A 118 13.49 -14.42 -5.79
N GLY A 119 12.44 -13.75 -5.32
CA GLY A 119 12.30 -13.29 -3.95
C GLY A 119 12.30 -11.77 -3.83
N THR A 120 11.26 -11.25 -3.19
CA THR A 120 11.06 -9.86 -2.82
C THR A 120 12.11 -9.42 -1.77
N LYS A 121 12.48 -8.13 -1.71
CA LYS A 121 13.26 -7.60 -0.56
C LYS A 121 12.42 -7.47 0.69
N ARG A 122 11.09 -7.44 0.57
CA ARG A 122 10.14 -7.46 1.68
C ARG A 122 8.90 -8.28 1.35
N TYR A 123 8.33 -8.95 2.34
CA TYR A 123 7.14 -9.79 2.18
C TYR A 123 6.38 -9.88 3.49
N ARG A 124 5.14 -10.37 3.42
CA ARG A 124 4.36 -10.70 4.60
C ARG A 124 4.93 -11.93 5.30
N GLY A 125 5.49 -11.76 6.49
CA GLY A 125 6.25 -12.81 7.20
C GLY A 125 5.40 -14.02 7.61
N SER A 126 6.03 -15.12 8.02
CA SER A 126 5.40 -16.17 8.83
C SER A 126 5.06 -15.64 10.24
N ASN A 127 4.44 -16.45 11.10
CA ASN A 127 4.18 -16.00 12.48
C ASN A 127 5.47 -15.76 13.24
N GLU A 128 6.46 -16.61 13.01
CA GLU A 128 7.79 -16.53 13.61
C GLU A 128 8.51 -15.27 13.13
N GLU A 129 8.54 -15.02 11.82
CA GLU A 129 9.20 -13.84 11.26
C GLU A 129 8.53 -12.53 11.72
N VAL A 130 7.19 -12.53 11.85
CA VAL A 130 6.46 -11.37 12.36
C VAL A 130 6.73 -11.16 13.85
N ALA A 131 6.77 -12.23 14.65
CA ALA A 131 7.13 -12.15 16.07
C ALA A 131 8.56 -11.63 16.27
N GLU A 132 9.52 -12.12 15.49
CA GLU A 132 10.90 -11.60 15.48
C GLU A 132 10.94 -10.11 15.08
N ASN A 133 10.12 -9.70 14.11
CA ASN A 133 10.05 -8.30 13.69
C ASN A 133 9.45 -7.39 14.77
N ILE A 134 8.42 -7.87 15.47
CA ILE A 134 7.81 -7.20 16.63
C ILE A 134 8.84 -6.98 17.72
N GLU A 135 9.62 -8.01 18.05
CA GLU A 135 10.68 -7.91 19.06
C GLU A 135 11.76 -6.92 18.65
N ARG A 136 12.25 -7.01 17.40
CA ARG A 136 13.23 -6.07 16.83
C ARG A 136 12.78 -4.62 16.92
N LEU A 137 11.49 -4.36 16.69
CA LEU A 137 10.88 -3.03 16.71
C LEU A 137 10.48 -2.56 18.12
N GLY A 138 10.79 -3.32 19.17
CA GLY A 138 10.47 -2.94 20.56
C GLY A 138 8.98 -3.03 20.91
N LEU A 139 8.18 -3.79 20.16
CA LEU A 139 6.72 -3.85 20.30
C LEU A 139 6.21 -5.05 21.10
N SER A 140 7.10 -5.79 21.77
CA SER A 140 6.76 -7.00 22.53
C SER A 140 5.81 -6.76 23.70
N GLU A 141 5.65 -5.51 24.16
CA GLU A 141 4.63 -5.14 25.15
C GLU A 141 3.22 -5.09 24.54
N TYR A 142 3.10 -4.82 23.24
CA TYR A 142 1.82 -4.71 22.53
C TYR A 142 1.41 -6.04 21.90
N TYR A 143 2.40 -6.85 21.48
CA TYR A 143 2.17 -8.05 20.69
C TYR A 143 2.96 -9.27 21.20
N GLY A 144 2.46 -10.47 20.88
CA GLY A 144 3.12 -11.72 21.22
C GLY A 144 2.87 -12.84 20.23
N PRO A 145 3.69 -13.91 20.25
CA PRO A 145 3.43 -15.09 19.45
C PRO A 145 2.16 -15.80 19.92
N HIS A 146 1.33 -16.26 18.98
CA HIS A 146 0.16 -17.09 19.26
C HIS A 146 0.09 -18.25 18.27
N GLU A 147 -0.45 -19.41 18.67
CA GLU A 147 -0.54 -20.60 17.80
C GLU A 147 -1.27 -20.31 16.47
N ASN A 148 -2.29 -19.45 16.52
CA ASN A 148 -3.13 -19.09 15.38
C ASN A 148 -2.70 -17.81 14.65
N GLY A 149 -1.64 -17.12 15.12
CA GLY A 149 -1.24 -15.83 14.58
C GLY A 149 -0.41 -15.00 15.56
N ILE A 150 -0.81 -13.75 15.77
CA ILE A 150 -0.16 -12.82 16.71
C ILE A 150 -1.19 -12.40 17.76
N GLU A 151 -0.84 -12.55 19.03
CA GLU A 151 -1.62 -12.04 20.16
C GLU A 151 -1.50 -10.52 20.23
N ILE A 152 -2.62 -9.85 20.47
CA ILE A 152 -2.69 -8.44 20.82
C ILE A 152 -2.78 -8.35 22.35
N LYS A 153 -1.63 -8.10 23.00
CA LYS A 153 -1.49 -8.06 24.47
C LYS A 153 -2.15 -6.83 25.10
N LYS A 154 -2.31 -5.76 24.31
CA LYS A 154 -2.97 -4.52 24.68
C LYS A 154 -4.18 -4.23 23.78
N PRO A 155 -5.30 -4.96 23.94
CA PRO A 155 -6.51 -4.78 23.12
C PRO A 155 -7.07 -3.36 23.15
N GLU A 156 -6.84 -2.61 24.23
CA GLU A 156 -7.26 -1.22 24.41
C GLU A 156 -6.73 -0.29 23.32
N VAL A 157 -5.54 -0.56 22.76
CA VAL A 157 -5.00 0.20 21.61
C VAL A 157 -5.95 0.11 20.42
N TYR A 158 -6.56 -1.04 20.21
CA TYR A 158 -7.45 -1.31 19.07
C TYR A 158 -8.90 -0.89 19.35
N LYS A 159 -9.32 -0.96 20.61
CA LYS A 159 -10.69 -0.66 21.05
C LYS A 159 -10.93 0.83 21.25
N GLN A 160 -9.92 1.56 21.73
CA GLN A 160 -10.05 2.95 22.15
C GLN A 160 -9.14 3.90 21.37
N GLY A 161 -8.10 3.36 20.72
CA GLY A 161 -7.16 4.16 19.95
C GLY A 161 -7.77 4.74 18.68
N LEU A 162 -7.20 5.86 18.25
CA LEU A 162 -7.59 6.56 17.04
C LEU A 162 -6.61 6.25 15.91
N ALA A 163 -7.04 5.49 14.91
CA ALA A 163 -6.20 5.20 13.77
C ALA A 163 -6.05 6.43 12.86
N LEU A 164 -4.84 6.69 12.36
CA LEU A 164 -4.57 7.87 11.53
C LEU A 164 -5.46 7.89 10.28
N GLN A 165 -5.67 6.75 9.63
CA GLN A 165 -6.58 6.63 8.49
C GLN A 165 -8.04 6.99 8.86
N ASP A 166 -8.52 6.66 10.05
CA ASP A 166 -9.87 7.02 10.49
C ASP A 166 -9.98 8.53 10.78
N ILE A 167 -8.93 9.15 11.35
CA ILE A 167 -8.84 10.61 11.50
C ILE A 167 -8.98 11.29 10.12
N TYR A 168 -8.27 10.76 9.11
CA TYR A 168 -8.40 11.21 7.73
C TYR A 168 -9.81 11.01 7.16
N ARG A 169 -10.51 9.96 7.60
CA ARG A 169 -11.86 9.55 7.15
C ARG A 169 -12.99 9.98 8.08
N SER A 170 -12.76 10.97 8.93
CA SER A 170 -13.82 11.60 9.74
C SER A 170 -14.99 12.14 8.91
N ASP A 171 -14.83 12.38 7.61
CA ASP A 171 -15.93 12.72 6.69
C ASP A 171 -16.83 11.52 6.33
N LEU A 172 -16.37 10.29 6.56
CA LEU A 172 -17.08 9.03 6.28
C LEU A 172 -17.53 8.30 7.55
N ILE A 173 -17.05 8.73 8.72
CA ILE A 173 -17.30 8.11 10.02
C ILE A 173 -18.06 9.11 10.89
N GLU A 174 -19.22 8.71 11.39
CA GLU A 174 -20.02 9.53 12.30
C GLU A 174 -19.45 9.50 13.73
N SER A 175 -18.31 10.16 13.94
CA SER A 175 -17.66 10.31 15.25
C SER A 175 -17.23 11.75 15.49
N ASP A 176 -17.74 12.38 16.55
CA ASP A 176 -17.39 13.77 16.89
C ASP A 176 -15.94 13.89 17.32
N LYS A 177 -15.42 12.89 18.04
CA LYS A 177 -14.02 12.77 18.42
C LYS A 177 -13.08 12.84 17.20
N LEU A 178 -13.39 12.07 16.14
CA LEU A 178 -12.60 12.11 14.90
C LEU A 178 -12.72 13.44 14.16
N LYS A 179 -13.88 14.10 14.21
CA LYS A 179 -14.10 15.41 13.56
C LYS A 179 -13.34 16.54 14.24
N GLU A 180 -13.23 16.50 15.57
CA GLU A 180 -12.51 17.50 16.38
C GLU A 180 -11.00 17.30 16.35
N THR A 181 -10.53 16.12 15.93
CA THR A 181 -9.11 15.79 15.83
C THR A 181 -8.44 16.48 14.64
N ASP A 182 -7.38 17.28 14.90
CA ASP A 182 -6.56 17.87 13.84
C ASP A 182 -5.65 16.81 13.19
N ARG A 183 -6.00 16.44 11.94
CA ARG A 183 -5.23 15.48 11.14
C ARG A 183 -3.78 15.91 10.86
N PHE A 184 -3.48 17.21 10.78
CA PHE A 184 -2.11 17.68 10.55
C PHE A 184 -1.28 17.53 11.83
N GLN A 185 -1.87 17.80 13.00
CA GLN A 185 -1.21 17.52 14.27
C GLN A 185 -0.98 16.01 14.47
N ALA A 186 -1.96 15.18 14.11
CA ALA A 186 -1.77 13.72 14.11
C ALA A 186 -0.62 13.31 13.16
N LEU A 187 -0.53 13.92 11.98
CA LEU A 187 0.53 13.64 11.01
C LEU A 187 1.92 14.07 11.49
N VAL A 188 2.02 15.18 12.24
CA VAL A 188 3.26 15.60 12.92
C VAL A 188 3.73 14.50 13.87
N GLU A 189 2.86 14.04 14.75
CA GLU A 189 3.23 13.03 15.77
C GLU A 189 3.52 11.66 15.15
N ALA A 190 2.77 11.26 14.11
CA ALA A 190 3.09 10.06 13.33
C ALA A 190 4.49 10.15 12.71
N SER A 191 4.84 11.28 12.09
CA SER A 191 6.13 11.44 11.39
C SER A 191 7.32 11.41 12.36
N LYS A 192 7.18 12.05 13.52
CA LYS A 192 8.17 12.00 14.61
C LYS A 192 8.34 10.58 15.16
N TYR A 193 7.24 9.85 15.32
CA TYR A 193 7.28 8.47 15.78
C TYR A 193 8.00 7.55 14.79
N ILE A 194 7.68 7.66 13.49
CA ILE A 194 8.37 6.92 12.43
C ILE A 194 9.88 7.22 12.46
N ARG A 195 10.24 8.50 12.65
CA ARG A 195 11.62 8.91 12.80
C ARG A 195 12.30 8.24 14.00
N GLY A 196 11.65 8.24 15.17
CA GLY A 196 12.14 7.58 16.37
C GLY A 196 12.38 6.09 16.17
N VAL A 197 11.40 5.38 15.59
CA VAL A 197 11.53 3.94 15.27
C VAL A 197 12.67 3.70 14.29
N HIS A 198 12.82 4.53 13.26
CA HIS A 198 13.92 4.42 12.31
C HIS A 198 15.29 4.62 12.99
N ASP A 199 15.41 5.58 13.90
CA ASP A 199 16.67 5.87 14.58
C ASP A 199 17.08 4.77 15.56
N GLU A 200 16.11 4.19 16.26
CA GLU A 200 16.36 3.15 17.27
C GLU A 200 16.44 1.74 16.67
N HIS A 201 15.53 1.39 15.74
CA HIS A 201 15.32 0.01 15.29
C HIS A 201 15.60 -0.23 13.79
N GLY A 202 15.85 0.83 13.01
CA GLY A 202 16.04 0.74 11.56
C GLY A 202 14.72 0.70 10.79
N GLY A 203 14.75 0.21 9.55
CA GLY A 203 13.53 0.18 8.71
C GLY A 203 12.41 -0.69 9.29
N ILE A 204 11.16 -0.30 9.09
CA ILE A 204 9.97 -0.95 9.64
C ILE A 204 9.56 -2.14 8.78
N GLY A 205 9.51 -1.97 7.46
CA GLY A 205 9.10 -2.99 6.50
C GLY A 205 8.05 -2.46 5.55
N GLU A 206 7.04 -1.81 6.10
CA GLU A 206 6.00 -1.07 5.42
C GLU A 206 5.36 -0.11 6.41
N ILE A 207 4.94 1.05 5.93
CA ILE A 207 4.18 1.99 6.74
C ILE A 207 3.21 2.81 5.91
N LEU A 208 1.94 2.76 6.31
CA LEU A 208 0.82 3.50 5.76
C LEU A 208 0.11 4.28 6.86
N VAL A 209 -0.80 5.18 6.47
CA VAL A 209 -1.78 5.79 7.38
C VAL A 209 -2.63 4.78 8.17
N SER A 210 -2.84 3.56 7.69
CA SER A 210 -3.52 2.48 8.43
C SER A 210 -2.67 1.86 9.55
N ASP A 211 -1.37 2.10 9.50
CA ASP A 211 -0.40 1.39 10.33
C ASP A 211 -0.06 2.16 11.60
N ILE A 212 -0.67 3.33 11.80
CA ILE A 212 -0.50 4.19 12.98
C ILE A 212 -1.81 4.28 13.74
N ILE A 213 -1.77 3.86 15.00
CA ILE A 213 -2.87 4.01 15.96
C ILE A 213 -2.38 4.88 17.11
N PHE A 214 -3.12 5.95 17.41
CA PHE A 214 -2.83 6.81 18.55
C PHE A 214 -3.55 6.30 19.78
N GLN A 215 -2.79 6.09 20.86
CA GLN A 215 -3.34 6.08 22.20
C GLN A 215 -3.46 7.53 22.66
N GLU A 216 -4.59 7.89 23.24
CA GLU A 216 -4.77 9.20 23.84
C GLU A 216 -3.99 9.28 25.15
N ASP A 217 -3.43 10.47 25.42
CA ASP A 217 -2.94 10.78 26.75
C ASP A 217 -4.11 11.16 27.69
N LYS A 218 -3.78 11.53 28.93
CA LYS A 218 -4.78 11.88 29.95
C LYS A 218 -5.55 13.17 29.62
N ASP A 219 -5.03 13.99 28.72
CA ASP A 219 -5.59 15.27 28.32
C ASP A 219 -6.28 15.18 26.95
N GLY A 220 -6.43 13.96 26.39
CA GLY A 220 -7.06 13.72 25.09
C GLY A 220 -6.18 14.07 23.88
N LYS A 221 -4.87 14.23 24.07
CA LYS A 221 -3.93 14.53 22.97
C LYS A 221 -3.39 13.26 22.33
N LEU A 222 -3.15 13.37 21.02
CA LEU A 222 -2.60 12.30 20.18
C LEU A 222 -1.06 12.23 20.27
N GLU A 223 -0.53 11.86 21.42
CA GLU A 223 0.94 11.87 21.66
C GLU A 223 1.59 10.48 21.71
N LYS A 224 0.79 9.40 21.69
CA LYS A 224 1.31 8.03 21.82
C LYS A 224 0.95 7.12 20.63
N PRO A 225 1.50 7.38 19.44
CA PRO A 225 1.35 6.49 18.30
C PRO A 225 2.01 5.12 18.55
N VAL A 226 1.39 4.08 18.01
CA VAL A 226 1.89 2.70 17.99
C VAL A 226 1.71 2.13 16.59
N LEU A 227 2.70 1.35 16.14
CA LEU A 227 2.59 0.57 14.90
C LEU A 227 1.51 -0.51 15.04
N ASN A 228 0.50 -0.46 14.18
CA ASN A 228 -0.48 -1.52 14.01
C ASN A 228 0.16 -2.70 13.27
N LEU A 229 0.41 -3.80 13.98
CA LEU A 229 0.90 -5.10 13.46
C LEU A 229 1.88 -4.99 12.26
N PRO A 230 3.18 -4.77 12.51
CA PRO A 230 4.20 -4.66 11.45
C PRO A 230 4.54 -6.03 10.85
N ASP A 231 3.64 -6.56 10.04
CA ASP A 231 3.67 -7.94 9.57
C ASP A 231 4.43 -8.15 8.25
N ILE A 232 4.88 -7.04 7.66
CA ILE A 232 5.82 -7.02 6.55
C ILE A 232 7.24 -7.01 7.09
N VAL A 233 8.04 -7.98 6.64
CA VAL A 233 9.42 -8.16 7.07
C VAL A 233 10.38 -8.01 5.88
N PHE A 234 11.60 -7.56 6.16
CA PHE A 234 12.67 -7.54 5.15
C PHE A 234 13.26 -8.94 4.97
N ASN A 235 13.48 -9.33 3.72
CA ASN A 235 14.07 -10.59 3.35
C ASN A 235 15.55 -10.65 3.75
N LYS A 236 15.87 -11.53 4.71
CA LYS A 236 17.23 -11.72 5.23
C LYS A 236 18.23 -12.20 4.17
N GLU A 237 17.77 -12.88 3.12
CA GLU A 237 18.60 -13.35 2.00
C GLU A 237 18.94 -12.23 1.00
N LYS A 238 18.27 -11.07 1.10
CA LYS A 238 18.47 -9.93 0.21
C LYS A 238 19.21 -8.82 0.94
N ILE A 239 20.39 -8.48 0.44
CA ILE A 239 21.15 -7.33 0.93
C ILE A 239 20.39 -6.04 0.57
N THR A 240 19.77 -5.42 1.57
CA THR A 240 19.13 -4.10 1.48
C THR A 240 19.71 -3.23 2.59
N SER A 241 20.28 -2.08 2.23
CA SER A 241 20.86 -1.15 3.22
C SER A 241 19.76 -0.54 4.11
N GLU A 242 20.10 -0.18 5.35
CA GLU A 242 19.14 0.47 6.25
C GLU A 242 18.58 1.77 5.65
N LYS A 243 19.41 2.56 4.95
CA LYS A 243 18.93 3.74 4.24
C LYS A 243 17.86 3.39 3.20
N ASP A 244 18.05 2.32 2.43
CA ASP A 244 17.05 1.88 1.44
C ASP A 244 15.74 1.40 2.10
N LYS A 245 15.84 0.74 3.26
CA LYS A 245 14.68 0.29 4.04
C LYS A 245 13.84 1.48 4.50
N LYS A 246 14.46 2.39 5.27
CA LYS A 246 13.86 3.64 5.76
C LYS A 246 13.27 4.48 4.62
N THR A 247 13.97 4.59 3.49
CA THR A 247 13.48 5.31 2.31
C THR A 247 12.20 4.69 1.75
N THR A 248 12.13 3.36 1.74
CA THR A 248 10.94 2.66 1.23
C THR A 248 9.74 2.89 2.16
N ASP A 249 9.98 2.81 3.47
CA ASP A 249 8.96 3.10 4.49
C ASP A 249 8.39 4.52 4.33
N ILE A 250 9.25 5.55 4.28
CA ILE A 250 8.78 6.95 4.11
C ILE A 250 8.06 7.16 2.78
N LEU A 251 8.51 6.51 1.71
CA LEU A 251 7.84 6.63 0.42
C LEU A 251 6.43 6.00 0.44
N ASP A 252 6.24 4.85 1.09
CA ASP A 252 4.92 4.26 1.28
C ASP A 252 4.03 5.18 2.12
N PHE A 253 4.57 5.77 3.18
CA PHE A 253 3.83 6.66 4.06
C PHE A 253 3.35 7.90 3.31
N LEU A 254 4.25 8.61 2.62
CA LEU A 254 3.92 9.78 1.79
C LEU A 254 2.86 9.46 0.74
N SER A 255 2.97 8.30 0.09
CA SER A 255 2.00 7.84 -0.90
C SER A 255 0.62 7.62 -0.28
N SER A 256 0.55 7.00 0.90
CA SER A 256 -0.71 6.75 1.61
C SER A 256 -1.36 8.04 2.14
N VAL A 257 -0.56 8.95 2.70
CA VAL A 257 -0.99 10.27 3.18
C VAL A 257 -1.57 11.09 2.04
N LEU A 258 -0.88 11.12 0.90
CA LEU A 258 -1.36 11.81 -0.29
C LEU A 258 -2.75 11.32 -0.68
N VAL A 259 -2.93 9.99 -0.77
CA VAL A 259 -4.19 9.41 -1.26
C VAL A 259 -5.33 9.73 -0.30
N GLU A 260 -5.12 9.59 1.01
CA GLU A 260 -6.16 9.89 1.99
C GLU A 260 -6.47 11.40 2.08
N GLU A 261 -5.46 12.28 2.00
CA GLU A 261 -5.67 13.72 1.98
C GLU A 261 -6.46 14.13 0.74
N TYR A 262 -6.04 13.69 -0.45
CA TYR A 262 -6.73 14.03 -1.68
C TYR A 262 -8.16 13.47 -1.71
N ARG A 263 -8.38 12.25 -1.20
CA ARG A 263 -9.71 11.65 -1.05
C ARG A 263 -10.61 12.58 -0.24
N ARG A 264 -10.13 13.05 0.92
CA ARG A 264 -10.88 13.89 1.86
C ARG A 264 -11.11 15.30 1.32
N SER A 265 -10.06 16.01 0.96
CA SER A 265 -10.12 17.45 0.68
C SER A 265 -10.47 17.76 -0.77
N GLN A 266 -10.13 16.86 -1.71
CA GLN A 266 -10.14 17.09 -3.15
C GLN A 266 -9.33 18.36 -3.55
N LYS A 267 -8.39 18.80 -2.70
CA LYS A 267 -7.58 20.02 -2.88
C LYS A 267 -6.10 19.67 -2.92
N LEU A 268 -5.39 20.23 -3.90
CA LEU A 268 -3.96 19.96 -4.08
C LEU A 268 -3.10 20.67 -3.05
N GLU A 269 -3.56 21.81 -2.55
CA GLU A 269 -2.87 22.65 -1.57
C GLU A 269 -2.85 21.95 -0.20
N ASP A 270 -3.95 21.28 0.16
CA ASP A 270 -4.01 20.48 1.40
C ASP A 270 -3.10 19.24 1.29
N VAL A 271 -2.98 18.65 0.10
CA VAL A 271 -2.00 17.57 -0.17
C VAL A 271 -0.56 18.08 -0.02
N ASP A 272 -0.23 19.25 -0.58
CA ASP A 272 1.10 19.85 -0.41
C ASP A 272 1.42 20.05 1.07
N ARG A 273 0.48 20.62 1.84
CA ARG A 273 0.63 20.81 3.28
C ARG A 273 0.83 19.49 4.02
N ALA A 274 0.08 18.44 3.67
CA ALA A 274 0.22 17.14 4.32
C ALA A 274 1.60 16.51 4.04
N LEU A 275 2.06 16.54 2.79
CA LEU A 275 3.38 16.03 2.44
C LEU A 275 4.50 16.83 3.10
N ASP A 276 4.39 18.17 3.09
CA ASP A 276 5.35 19.06 3.74
C ASP A 276 5.43 18.76 5.24
N THR A 277 4.27 18.54 5.89
CA THR A 277 4.21 18.13 7.30
C THR A 277 5.00 16.84 7.56
N VAL A 278 4.87 15.82 6.69
CA VAL A 278 5.61 14.56 6.85
C VAL A 278 7.12 14.77 6.70
N VAL A 279 7.57 15.40 5.61
CA VAL A 279 9.00 15.53 5.33
C VAL A 279 9.70 16.42 6.35
N GLU A 280 9.04 17.48 6.82
CA GLU A 280 9.58 18.40 7.83
C GLU A 280 9.73 17.75 9.20
N ASN A 281 8.74 16.95 9.62
CA ASN A 281 8.74 16.33 10.95
C ASN A 281 9.48 14.99 10.99
N TYR A 282 9.66 14.34 9.85
CA TYR A 282 10.61 13.23 9.72
C TYR A 282 12.07 13.73 9.70
N GLY A 283 12.34 14.83 8.99
CA GLY A 283 13.53 15.67 9.17
C GLY A 283 14.88 15.16 8.66
N ASP A 284 14.98 13.91 8.18
CA ASP A 284 16.24 13.34 7.69
C ASP A 284 16.51 13.66 6.22
N LYS A 285 17.38 14.65 5.98
CA LYS A 285 17.78 15.09 4.62
C LYS A 285 18.35 13.95 3.76
N ASP A 286 19.10 13.01 4.33
CA ASP A 286 19.68 11.89 3.57
C ASP A 286 18.59 10.95 3.04
N ILE A 287 17.64 10.60 3.91
CA ILE A 287 16.54 9.71 3.55
C ILE A 287 15.56 10.42 2.61
N ILE A 288 15.21 11.68 2.87
CA ILE A 288 14.31 12.45 1.98
C ILE A 288 14.91 12.63 0.58
N SER A 289 16.22 12.86 0.46
CA SER A 289 16.90 12.88 -0.84
C SER A 289 16.82 11.52 -1.57
N LEU A 290 16.93 10.41 -0.83
CA LEU A 290 16.73 9.09 -1.42
C LEU A 290 15.29 8.84 -1.83
N VAL A 291 14.30 9.32 -1.07
CA VAL A 291 12.87 9.22 -1.42
C VAL A 291 12.62 9.92 -2.76
N GLU A 292 13.07 11.17 -2.89
CA GLU A 292 12.99 11.94 -4.14
C GLU A 292 13.62 11.17 -5.32
N SER A 293 14.82 10.61 -5.11
CA SER A 293 15.51 9.78 -6.10
C SER A 293 14.73 8.51 -6.46
N PHE A 294 14.04 7.89 -5.50
CA PHE A 294 13.23 6.69 -5.73
C PHE A 294 12.03 7.00 -6.61
N VAL A 295 11.31 8.08 -6.31
CA VAL A 295 10.15 8.55 -7.10
C VAL A 295 10.58 8.93 -8.52
N LYS A 296 11.65 9.73 -8.67
CA LYS A 296 12.19 10.12 -9.99
C LYS A 296 12.61 8.89 -10.82
N ARG A 297 13.02 7.79 -10.17
CA ARG A 297 13.37 6.53 -10.84
C ARG A 297 12.18 5.61 -11.11
N GLY A 298 11.00 5.91 -10.58
CA GLY A 298 9.77 5.12 -10.74
C GLY A 298 9.74 3.85 -9.88
N ARG A 299 10.40 3.87 -8.72
CA ARG A 299 10.27 2.80 -7.71
C ARG A 299 8.89 2.92 -7.06
N LEU A 300 8.23 1.78 -6.85
CA LEU A 300 6.81 1.60 -6.51
C LEU A 300 5.83 1.88 -7.66
N THR A 301 4.94 0.92 -7.89
CA THR A 301 3.75 1.09 -8.72
C THR A 301 2.77 1.96 -7.93
N LEU A 302 2.83 3.28 -8.06
CA LEU A 302 1.79 4.12 -7.46
C LEU A 302 0.43 3.79 -8.08
N GLN A 303 -0.65 4.06 -7.35
CA GLN A 303 -1.99 3.93 -7.87
C GLN A 303 -2.11 4.70 -9.20
N GLY A 304 -2.43 4.01 -10.29
CA GLY A 304 -2.54 4.61 -11.62
C GLY A 304 -1.34 4.46 -12.55
N ASP A 305 -0.31 3.64 -12.24
CA ASP A 305 0.83 3.34 -13.16
C ASP A 305 0.43 2.47 -14.36
N THR A 306 -0.49 3.00 -15.15
CA THR A 306 -1.02 2.42 -16.38
C THR A 306 -0.38 3.05 -17.63
N GLU A 307 -0.01 4.33 -17.60
CA GLU A 307 0.31 5.06 -18.84
C GLU A 307 1.57 5.96 -18.82
N PHE A 308 2.07 6.44 -17.67
CA PHE A 308 2.93 7.64 -17.67
C PHE A 308 4.46 7.43 -17.76
N LEU A 309 4.93 6.23 -18.06
CA LEU A 309 6.33 6.07 -18.44
C LEU A 309 6.38 5.48 -19.85
N HIS A 310 7.05 6.19 -20.78
CA HIS A 310 7.46 5.69 -22.10
C HIS A 310 8.47 4.53 -21.96
N LEU A 311 8.11 3.50 -21.18
CA LEU A 311 8.89 2.31 -20.98
C LEU A 311 8.64 1.37 -22.15
N PRO A 312 9.68 0.66 -22.61
CA PRO A 312 9.55 -0.34 -23.65
C PRO A 312 8.51 -1.41 -23.24
N ASN A 313 7.75 -1.87 -24.23
CA ASN A 313 6.64 -2.81 -24.06
C ASN A 313 7.18 -4.18 -23.60
N THR A 314 7.25 -4.39 -22.28
CA THR A 314 7.90 -5.53 -21.62
C THR A 314 6.91 -6.27 -20.72
N LEU A 315 7.27 -7.50 -20.29
CA LEU A 315 6.52 -8.27 -19.28
C LEU A 315 6.24 -7.45 -18.00
N THR A 316 7.19 -6.60 -17.60
CA THR A 316 7.07 -5.67 -16.46
C THR A 316 5.95 -4.63 -16.67
N LYS A 317 5.73 -4.16 -17.90
CA LYS A 317 4.63 -3.23 -18.23
C LYS A 317 3.26 -3.90 -18.14
N LYS A 318 3.14 -5.16 -18.57
CA LYS A 318 1.89 -5.93 -18.45
C LYS A 318 1.54 -6.25 -17.00
N ALA A 319 2.53 -6.56 -16.18
CA ALA A 319 2.33 -6.84 -14.76
C ALA A 319 1.91 -5.59 -13.96
N ARG A 320 2.42 -4.40 -14.33
CA ARG A 320 2.06 -3.10 -13.73
C ARG A 320 0.57 -2.77 -13.76
N GLY A 321 -0.16 -3.13 -14.82
CA GLY A 321 -1.61 -2.92 -14.87
C GLY A 321 -2.39 -3.71 -13.80
N ILE A 322 -1.93 -4.93 -13.48
CA ILE A 322 -2.48 -5.75 -12.39
C ILE A 322 -2.07 -5.17 -11.03
N PHE A 323 -0.85 -4.66 -10.91
CA PHE A 323 -0.34 -4.06 -9.67
C PHE A 323 -0.99 -2.71 -9.33
N SER A 324 -1.23 -1.87 -10.34
CA SER A 324 -1.99 -0.63 -10.20
C SER A 324 -3.43 -0.91 -9.74
N GLN A 325 -4.04 -2.01 -10.19
CA GLN A 325 -5.36 -2.44 -9.74
C GLN A 325 -5.35 -2.94 -8.28
N HIS A 326 -4.34 -3.69 -7.87
CA HIS A 326 -4.19 -4.07 -6.46
C HIS A 326 -3.97 -2.86 -5.56
N ASN A 327 -3.11 -1.92 -5.95
CA ASN A 327 -2.88 -0.68 -5.20
C ASN A 327 -4.12 0.22 -5.20
N LYS A 328 -4.92 0.20 -6.27
CA LYS A 328 -6.25 0.84 -6.29
C LYS A 328 -7.23 0.20 -5.31
N ALA A 329 -7.22 -1.12 -5.17
CA ALA A 329 -8.03 -1.82 -4.18
C ALA A 329 -7.57 -1.55 -2.74
N ARG A 330 -6.25 -1.55 -2.51
CA ARG A 330 -5.62 -1.30 -1.20
C ARG A 330 -5.77 0.15 -0.72
N LEU A 331 -5.67 1.12 -1.63
CA LEU A 331 -5.70 2.56 -1.32
C LEU A 331 -7.08 3.22 -1.57
N GLY A 332 -8.04 2.51 -2.16
CA GLY A 332 -9.45 2.92 -2.21
C GLY A 332 -9.83 4.08 -3.15
N SER A 333 -8.95 4.56 -4.04
CA SER A 333 -9.25 5.75 -4.87
C SER A 333 -9.92 5.44 -6.24
N LYS A 334 -10.73 6.38 -6.73
CA LYS A 334 -11.60 6.23 -7.91
C LYS A 334 -11.05 6.82 -9.23
N LYS A 335 -10.00 7.66 -9.22
CA LYS A 335 -9.53 8.41 -10.42
C LYS A 335 -8.05 8.19 -10.78
N ASP A 336 -7.73 8.39 -12.06
CA ASP A 336 -6.38 8.36 -12.61
C ASP A 336 -5.68 9.70 -12.31
N PHE A 337 -4.90 9.72 -11.23
CA PHE A 337 -4.30 10.94 -10.65
C PHE A 337 -2.76 10.84 -10.60
N GLU A 338 -2.18 9.92 -11.35
CA GLU A 338 -0.82 9.38 -11.17
C GLU A 338 0.33 10.40 -11.32
N GLY A 339 0.32 11.16 -12.43
CA GLY A 339 1.39 12.13 -12.72
C GLY A 339 1.45 13.26 -11.69
N THR A 340 0.29 13.67 -11.19
CA THR A 340 0.17 14.66 -10.13
C THR A 340 0.71 14.13 -8.81
N MET A 341 0.48 12.85 -8.46
CA MET A 341 0.97 12.27 -7.20
C MET A 341 2.49 12.22 -7.12
N LYS A 342 3.15 11.72 -8.17
CA LYS A 342 4.63 11.66 -8.22
C LYS A 342 5.24 13.04 -8.10
N LYS A 343 4.69 14.00 -8.84
CA LYS A 343 5.15 15.38 -8.81
C LYS A 343 5.00 15.98 -7.41
N LYS A 344 3.87 15.78 -6.74
CA LYS A 344 3.64 16.30 -5.38
C LYS A 344 4.67 15.78 -4.37
N ILE A 345 4.98 14.49 -4.40
CA ILE A 345 6.02 13.91 -3.51
C ILE A 345 7.40 14.49 -3.84
N ILE A 346 7.76 14.62 -5.12
CA ILE A 346 9.02 15.23 -5.56
C ILE A 346 9.09 16.69 -5.08
N ASP A 347 8.05 17.48 -5.35
CA ASP A 347 8.00 18.90 -5.01
C ASP A 347 8.13 19.11 -3.49
N ALA A 348 7.49 18.27 -2.66
CA ALA A 348 7.63 18.31 -1.20
C ALA A 348 9.07 18.00 -0.74
N CYS A 349 9.70 16.97 -1.33
CA CYS A 349 11.10 16.65 -1.05
C CYS A 349 12.04 17.81 -1.46
N GLU A 350 11.85 18.38 -2.65
CA GLU A 350 12.66 19.51 -3.16
C GLU A 350 12.49 20.76 -2.30
N ARG A 351 11.25 21.08 -1.87
CA ARG A 351 10.98 22.17 -0.93
C ARG A 351 11.70 21.97 0.40
N PHE A 352 11.69 20.75 0.95
CA PHE A 352 12.40 20.47 2.20
C PHE A 352 13.92 20.55 2.05
N LEU A 353 14.47 19.97 0.98
CA LEU A 353 15.93 19.91 0.76
C LEU A 353 16.54 21.26 0.41
N SER A 354 15.74 22.21 -0.10
CA SER A 354 16.16 23.58 -0.39
C SER A 354 16.10 24.53 0.81
N LYS A 355 15.55 24.09 1.95
CA LYS A 355 15.62 24.85 3.22
C LYS A 355 17.02 24.69 3.81
N GLU A 356 17.74 25.80 3.93
CA GLU A 356 19.10 25.88 4.50
C GLU A 356 19.17 25.26 5.90
#